data_AF-H3GGZ5-F1
#
_entry.id   AF-H3GGZ5-F1
#
_cell.length_a   1.000
_cell.length_b   1.000
_cell.length_c   1.000
_cell.angle_alpha   90.00
_cell.angle_beta   90.00
_cell.angle_gamma   90.00
#
_symmetry.space_group_name_H-M   'P 1'
#
loop_
_entity.id
_entity.type
_entity.pdbx_description
1 polymer ?
#
loop_
_entity_poly.entity_id
_entity_poly.type
_entity_poly.pdbx_seq_one_letter_code
_entity_poly.pdbx_strand_id
1 'polypeptide(L)'
;MASCDHDALCLDPSSYAQRAGYTRRTLQQRVAASRPSGRAPAKSNMEEPDASTFPAPLLLPDDDLAWDPKYGTQSLKSWLQEPYRNQITDERKTVYVVPVPSVAAKVKHVKDWCQPKLPSQSKASAPRPDGKDVVEYLSAFYANLPVKLLTKPKLEFTSWDDGRPAMKRSKVSYIGLAIGTQAVRIRARPSSDGIFDGQFNLEDILDAAIELLPSDAYALLLLVDHDLYEEEDNDFCCGRAYGGSRVAVVSSARYNPALDFAQQVEVKHAWPASHCRKYVDACVKNADHAAGPSRKKSKTMKKDLPAPLRTSSSALESAVRAFSSVPSASQSNTALWLSRFCRTASHELGHCFGMDHCVYYACSMQGSAGLSEDARQPPYLCPVDLAKMLHATGANLIERYKALLQFCERFEGQDRLFAAFSAWLRRRIEDASEYSSEKPNDLAA
;
A
#
# COMPACT_ATOMS: atom_id res chain seq x y z
N MET A 1 -21.33 0.40 20.58
CA MET A 1 -20.29 -0.65 20.67
C MET A 1 -19.22 -0.15 21.61
N ALA A 2 -18.79 -0.97 22.57
CA ALA A 2 -17.74 -0.60 23.53
C ALA A 2 -16.44 -0.20 22.80
N SER A 3 -15.67 0.71 23.41
CA SER A 3 -14.29 1.00 22.99
C SER A 3 -13.47 -0.29 23.02
N CYS A 4 -12.61 -0.50 22.01
CA CYS A 4 -11.63 -1.59 22.03
C CYS A 4 -10.28 -1.01 22.48
N ASP A 5 -9.73 -1.55 23.56
CA ASP A 5 -8.49 -1.03 24.16
C ASP A 5 -7.22 -1.56 23.47
N HIS A 6 -7.36 -2.55 22.57
CA HIS A 6 -6.28 -3.17 21.80
C HIS A 6 -5.14 -3.82 22.62
N ASP A 7 -5.41 -4.21 23.88
CA ASP A 7 -4.40 -4.71 24.84
C ASP A 7 -3.70 -6.03 24.45
N ALA A 8 -4.30 -6.82 23.57
CA ALA A 8 -3.78 -8.12 23.15
C ALA A 8 -3.66 -8.19 21.63
N LEU A 9 -2.46 -8.54 21.14
CA LEU A 9 -2.15 -8.55 19.72
C LEU A 9 -2.06 -9.96 19.12
N CYS A 10 -2.38 -10.06 17.82
CA CYS A 10 -2.26 -11.21 16.97
C CYS A 10 -1.02 -11.06 16.09
N LEU A 11 0.06 -11.78 16.46
CA LEU A 11 1.35 -11.71 15.77
C LEU A 11 1.53 -12.85 14.74
N ASP A 12 0.65 -13.84 14.80
CA ASP A 12 0.55 -14.98 13.88
C ASP A 12 -0.64 -14.81 12.94
N PRO A 13 -0.71 -15.60 11.84
CA PRO A 13 -1.89 -15.64 11.01
C PRO A 13 -3.12 -16.02 11.84
N SER A 14 -4.28 -15.52 11.44
CA SER A 14 -5.54 -15.83 12.09
C SER A 14 -5.83 -17.34 12.03
N SER A 15 -6.76 -17.80 12.88
CA SER A 15 -7.24 -19.19 12.84
C SER A 15 -7.94 -19.54 11.51
N TYR A 16 -8.30 -18.55 10.70
CA TYR A 16 -8.84 -18.77 9.35
C TYR A 16 -7.79 -19.29 8.36
N ALA A 17 -6.50 -19.00 8.57
CA ALA A 17 -5.43 -19.38 7.66
C ALA A 17 -5.36 -20.88 7.34
N GLN A 18 -5.62 -21.74 8.34
CA GLN A 18 -5.67 -23.18 8.11
C GLN A 18 -6.82 -23.58 7.17
N ARG A 19 -7.97 -22.89 7.24
CA ARG A 19 -9.13 -23.15 6.38
C ARG A 19 -8.89 -22.66 4.96
N ALA A 20 -8.28 -21.50 4.82
CA ALA A 20 -7.83 -20.99 3.53
C ALA A 20 -6.74 -21.89 2.90
N GLY A 21 -6.07 -22.75 3.67
CA GLY A 21 -4.98 -23.58 3.17
C GLY A 21 -3.65 -22.84 3.09
N TYR A 22 -3.54 -21.68 3.74
CA TYR A 22 -2.30 -20.92 3.85
C TYR A 22 -1.35 -21.58 4.86
N THR A 23 -0.07 -21.61 4.51
CA THR A 23 1.00 -22.08 5.40
C THR A 23 2.07 -21.01 5.54
N ARG A 24 2.21 -20.47 6.76
CA ARG A 24 3.27 -19.51 7.07
C ARG A 24 4.64 -20.15 6.84
N ARG A 25 5.52 -19.46 6.10
CA ARG A 25 6.91 -19.88 5.91
C ARG A 25 7.62 -19.98 7.26
N THR A 26 8.47 -20.98 7.43
CA THR A 26 9.25 -21.17 8.68
C THR A 26 10.23 -20.00 8.89
N LEU A 27 10.69 -19.80 10.13
CA LEU A 27 11.74 -18.82 10.45
C LEU A 27 12.94 -18.96 9.50
N GLN A 28 13.46 -20.17 9.34
CA GLN A 28 14.58 -20.44 8.46
C GLN A 28 14.32 -19.99 7.01
N GLN A 29 13.11 -20.22 6.48
CA GLN A 29 12.74 -19.77 5.15
C GLN A 29 12.62 -18.25 5.06
N ARG A 30 12.10 -17.58 6.09
CA ARG A 30 11.98 -16.11 6.12
C ARG A 30 13.34 -15.42 6.20
N VAL A 31 14.24 -15.90 7.06
CA VAL A 31 15.63 -15.38 7.16
C VAL A 31 16.42 -15.69 5.89
N ALA A 32 16.23 -16.86 5.29
CA ALA A 32 16.81 -17.15 3.99
C ALA A 32 16.29 -16.20 2.89
N ALA A 33 15.00 -15.85 2.95
CA ALA A 33 14.36 -15.00 1.94
C ALA A 33 14.85 -13.54 1.98
N SER A 34 15.30 -13.02 3.11
CA SER A 34 15.87 -11.67 3.20
C SER A 34 17.36 -11.59 2.83
N ARG A 35 18.00 -12.72 2.49
CA ARG A 35 19.45 -12.79 2.22
C ARG A 35 19.75 -12.98 0.73
N PRO A 36 20.80 -12.34 0.18
CA PRO A 36 21.20 -12.53 -1.22
C PRO A 36 21.53 -13.99 -1.57
N SER A 37 22.10 -14.74 -0.60
CA SER A 37 22.46 -16.14 -0.78
C SER A 37 21.26 -17.08 -0.86
N GLY A 38 20.08 -16.66 -0.40
CA GLY A 38 18.91 -17.51 -0.22
C GLY A 38 19.12 -18.59 0.86
N ARG A 39 20.11 -18.43 1.75
CA ARG A 39 20.44 -19.40 2.81
C ARG A 39 20.40 -18.74 4.17
N ALA A 40 19.71 -19.37 5.10
CA ALA A 40 19.74 -19.00 6.50
C ALA A 40 21.08 -19.43 7.14
N PRO A 41 21.57 -18.67 8.14
CA PRO A 41 22.72 -19.08 8.93
C PRO A 41 22.39 -20.31 9.79
N ALA A 42 23.40 -20.88 10.44
CA ALA A 42 23.20 -21.96 11.42
C ALA A 42 22.19 -21.51 12.49
N LYS A 43 21.43 -22.46 13.05
CA LYS A 43 20.36 -22.15 14.04
C LYS A 43 20.82 -21.31 15.23
N SER A 44 22.06 -21.47 15.67
CA SER A 44 22.65 -20.69 16.77
C SER A 44 22.83 -19.20 16.45
N ASN A 45 22.86 -18.83 15.16
CA ASN A 45 23.14 -17.48 14.68
C ASN A 45 21.97 -16.90 13.88
N MET A 46 20.79 -17.54 13.94
CA MET A 46 19.57 -17.01 13.33
C MET A 46 18.93 -15.99 14.26
N GLU A 47 19.00 -14.72 13.88
CA GLU A 47 18.26 -13.64 14.53
C GLU A 47 16.96 -13.42 13.74
N GLU A 48 15.82 -13.72 14.38
CA GLU A 48 14.52 -13.36 13.83
C GLU A 48 14.19 -11.91 14.22
N PRO A 49 13.74 -11.08 13.26
CA PRO A 49 13.02 -9.86 13.59
C PRO A 49 11.79 -10.22 14.44
N ASP A 50 11.74 -9.73 15.68
CA ASP A 50 10.66 -10.04 16.62
C ASP A 50 9.27 -9.94 15.94
N ALA A 51 8.41 -10.94 16.16
CA ALA A 51 7.05 -10.95 15.60
C ALA A 51 6.23 -9.74 16.08
N SER A 52 6.59 -9.15 17.22
CA SER A 52 6.04 -7.90 17.74
C SER A 52 6.62 -6.63 17.08
N THR A 53 7.56 -6.80 16.14
CA THR A 53 8.05 -5.74 15.23
C THR A 53 7.50 -5.96 13.83
N PHE A 54 7.59 -7.18 13.32
CA PHE A 54 7.08 -7.61 12.02
C PHE A 54 6.19 -8.85 12.18
N PRO A 55 4.88 -8.70 12.42
CA PRO A 55 3.96 -9.82 12.57
C PRO A 55 3.76 -10.57 11.25
N ALA A 56 3.10 -11.73 11.31
CA ALA A 56 2.64 -12.42 10.12
C ALA A 56 1.57 -11.62 9.35
N PRO A 57 1.31 -11.94 8.07
CA PRO A 57 0.04 -11.59 7.43
C PRO A 57 -1.13 -12.05 8.32
N LEU A 58 -2.11 -11.16 8.53
CA LEU A 58 -3.29 -11.47 9.36
C LEU A 58 -4.12 -12.61 8.77
N LEU A 59 -4.44 -12.51 7.47
CA LEU A 59 -5.18 -13.50 6.72
C LEU A 59 -6.55 -13.78 7.33
N LEU A 60 -7.42 -12.79 7.20
CA LEU A 60 -8.84 -12.83 7.56
C LEU A 60 -9.68 -13.38 6.39
N PRO A 61 -10.98 -13.69 6.61
CA PRO A 61 -11.89 -13.98 5.53
C PRO A 61 -11.89 -12.85 4.49
N ASP A 62 -11.94 -13.23 3.21
CA ASP A 62 -11.96 -12.33 2.05
C ASP A 62 -10.68 -11.50 1.83
N ASP A 63 -9.59 -11.80 2.55
CA ASP A 63 -8.26 -11.28 2.24
C ASP A 63 -7.73 -11.86 0.92
N ASP A 64 -6.87 -11.12 0.22
CA ASP A 64 -6.23 -11.56 -1.03
C ASP A 64 -5.54 -12.93 -0.85
N LEU A 65 -4.78 -13.09 0.23
CA LEU A 65 -4.12 -14.36 0.57
C LEU A 65 -5.07 -15.45 1.09
N ALA A 66 -6.31 -15.10 1.43
CA ALA A 66 -7.34 -16.09 1.71
C ALA A 66 -7.92 -16.67 0.41
N TRP A 67 -8.00 -15.88 -0.66
CA TRP A 67 -8.43 -16.31 -2.00
C TRP A 67 -7.31 -17.02 -2.76
N ASP A 68 -6.07 -16.52 -2.70
CA ASP A 68 -4.88 -17.19 -3.23
C ASP A 68 -3.86 -17.54 -2.12
N PRO A 69 -4.15 -18.58 -1.31
CA PRO A 69 -3.27 -19.03 -0.22
C PRO A 69 -1.92 -19.59 -0.72
N LYS A 70 -1.78 -19.80 -2.03
CA LYS A 70 -0.60 -20.38 -2.68
C LYS A 70 0.15 -19.36 -3.53
N TYR A 71 -0.20 -18.07 -3.41
CA TYR A 71 0.48 -16.98 -4.11
C TYR A 71 2.00 -17.13 -3.99
N GLY A 72 2.68 -16.84 -5.11
CA GLY A 72 4.12 -17.03 -5.25
C GLY A 72 4.93 -16.28 -4.20
N THR A 73 6.09 -16.82 -3.84
CA THR A 73 7.02 -16.12 -2.95
C THR A 73 8.13 -15.46 -3.77
N GLN A 74 8.43 -14.21 -3.48
CA GLN A 74 9.59 -13.52 -4.04
C GLN A 74 10.60 -13.19 -2.93
N SER A 75 11.67 -13.97 -2.84
CA SER A 75 12.82 -13.70 -1.96
C SER A 75 13.73 -12.61 -2.52
N LEU A 76 14.64 -12.07 -1.72
CA LEU A 76 15.73 -11.21 -2.21
C LEU A 76 16.56 -11.92 -3.28
N LYS A 77 16.91 -13.19 -3.08
CA LYS A 77 17.67 -13.97 -4.08
C LYS A 77 16.93 -14.07 -5.41
N SER A 78 15.66 -14.46 -5.41
CA SER A 78 14.88 -14.58 -6.64
C SER A 78 14.67 -13.22 -7.30
N TRP A 79 14.45 -12.16 -6.50
CA TRP A 79 14.39 -10.79 -6.99
C TRP A 79 15.70 -10.32 -7.64
N LEU A 80 16.86 -10.67 -7.09
CA LEU A 80 18.17 -10.38 -7.71
C LEU A 80 18.36 -11.11 -9.04
N GLN A 81 17.73 -12.28 -9.18
CA GLN A 81 17.80 -13.14 -10.35
C GLN A 81 16.69 -12.87 -11.36
N GLU A 82 15.79 -11.93 -11.08
CA GLU A 82 14.65 -11.62 -11.92
C GLU A 82 15.11 -10.94 -13.23
N PRO A 83 15.02 -11.62 -14.39
CA PRO A 83 15.54 -11.09 -15.65
C PRO A 83 14.85 -9.81 -16.10
N TYR A 84 13.59 -9.60 -15.72
CA TYR A 84 12.82 -8.42 -16.11
C TYR A 84 12.96 -7.24 -15.12
N ARG A 85 13.79 -7.39 -14.08
CA ARG A 85 14.03 -6.31 -13.11
C ARG A 85 14.84 -5.18 -13.74
N ASN A 86 14.32 -3.97 -13.62
CA ASN A 86 15.02 -2.76 -14.01
C ASN A 86 16.22 -2.47 -13.08
N GLN A 87 17.39 -2.21 -13.66
CA GLN A 87 18.56 -1.76 -12.90
C GLN A 87 18.54 -0.24 -12.73
N ILE A 88 18.91 0.23 -11.55
CA ILE A 88 19.17 1.64 -11.29
C ILE A 88 20.58 1.93 -11.78
N THR A 89 20.72 2.93 -12.66
CA THR A 89 22.02 3.40 -13.16
C THR A 89 22.15 4.90 -12.93
N ASP A 90 23.34 5.45 -13.10
CA ASP A 90 23.54 6.90 -12.94
C ASP A 90 22.75 7.72 -13.97
N GLU A 91 22.53 7.17 -15.15
CA GLU A 91 21.72 7.75 -16.22
C GLU A 91 20.22 7.57 -15.99
N ARG A 92 19.82 6.56 -15.19
CA ARG A 92 18.43 6.15 -15.00
C ARG A 92 18.13 5.83 -13.53
N LYS A 93 18.02 6.89 -12.72
CA LYS A 93 17.76 6.79 -11.27
C LYS A 93 16.61 7.65 -10.77
N THR A 94 16.04 8.52 -11.61
CA THR A 94 15.02 9.47 -11.15
C THR A 94 13.63 8.83 -11.09
N VAL A 95 12.96 8.90 -9.95
CA VAL A 95 11.52 8.59 -9.88
C VAL A 95 10.74 9.87 -10.18
N TYR A 96 9.83 9.82 -11.14
CA TYR A 96 8.97 10.94 -11.47
C TYR A 96 7.56 10.72 -10.96
N VAL A 97 6.99 11.73 -10.31
CA VAL A 97 5.57 11.77 -9.94
C VAL A 97 4.89 12.79 -10.85
N VAL A 98 3.91 12.33 -11.62
CA VAL A 98 3.12 13.18 -12.51
C VAL A 98 1.91 13.67 -11.73
N PRO A 99 1.69 15.00 -11.65
CA PRO A 99 0.52 15.55 -10.97
C PRO A 99 -0.77 15.18 -11.71
N VAL A 100 -1.89 15.32 -11.01
CA VAL A 100 -3.22 15.05 -11.56
C VAL A 100 -3.46 15.88 -12.83
N PRO A 101 -3.85 15.26 -13.97
CA PRO A 101 -4.18 15.97 -15.19
C PRO A 101 -5.32 17.00 -14.99
N SER A 102 -5.22 18.16 -15.65
CA SER A 102 -6.34 19.11 -15.69
C SER A 102 -7.50 18.58 -16.52
N VAL A 103 -8.65 19.26 -16.49
CA VAL A 103 -9.81 18.91 -17.31
C VAL A 103 -10.14 20.07 -18.24
N ALA A 104 -10.12 19.82 -19.55
CA ALA A 104 -10.44 20.82 -20.57
C ALA A 104 -11.93 21.22 -20.51
N ALA A 105 -12.23 22.46 -20.90
CA ALA A 105 -13.60 23.00 -20.88
C ALA A 105 -14.60 22.17 -21.69
N LYS A 106 -14.16 21.55 -22.79
CA LYS A 106 -15.01 20.72 -23.67
C LYS A 106 -15.52 19.45 -22.99
N VAL A 107 -14.79 18.93 -22.01
CA VAL A 107 -15.15 17.72 -21.24
C VAL A 107 -15.39 18.04 -19.78
N LYS A 108 -15.82 19.26 -19.45
CA LYS A 108 -16.02 19.73 -18.07
C LYS A 108 -16.86 18.80 -17.18
N HIS A 109 -17.74 17.98 -17.77
CA HIS A 109 -18.55 17.01 -17.04
C HIS A 109 -17.72 15.93 -16.32
N VAL A 110 -16.53 15.56 -16.84
CA VAL A 110 -15.69 14.56 -16.16
C VAL A 110 -15.03 15.13 -14.91
N LYS A 111 -14.91 16.46 -14.80
CA LYS A 111 -14.43 17.10 -13.57
C LYS A 111 -15.33 16.77 -12.37
N ASP A 112 -16.63 16.61 -12.61
CA ASP A 112 -17.59 16.27 -11.57
C ASP A 112 -17.51 14.78 -11.18
N TRP A 113 -16.90 13.92 -12.00
CA TRP A 113 -16.68 12.50 -11.67
C TRP A 113 -15.67 12.32 -10.54
N CYS A 114 -14.88 13.35 -10.23
CA CYS A 114 -14.05 13.39 -9.04
C CYS A 114 -14.87 13.59 -7.75
N GLN A 115 -16.16 13.93 -7.81
CA GLN A 115 -16.98 14.14 -6.63
C GLN A 115 -17.86 12.91 -6.38
N PRO A 116 -17.73 12.25 -5.22
CA PRO A 116 -18.59 11.13 -4.90
C PRO A 116 -20.02 11.59 -4.61
N LYS A 117 -20.99 10.74 -4.94
CA LYS A 117 -22.41 10.89 -4.57
C LYS A 117 -22.58 10.53 -3.11
N LEU A 118 -22.41 11.53 -2.27
CA LEU A 118 -22.50 11.42 -0.82
C LEU A 118 -23.95 11.58 -0.33
N PRO A 119 -24.41 10.77 0.64
CA PRO A 119 -25.65 11.04 1.36
C PRO A 119 -25.61 12.43 2.01
N SER A 120 -26.75 13.11 2.09
CA SER A 120 -26.89 14.53 2.48
C SER A 120 -26.21 14.94 3.80
N GLN A 121 -25.92 13.98 4.69
CA GLN A 121 -25.29 14.17 6.00
C GLN A 121 -23.74 14.15 5.99
N SER A 122 -23.08 13.85 4.86
CA SER A 122 -21.61 13.63 4.79
C SER A 122 -20.83 14.69 3.99
N LYS A 123 -21.33 15.93 3.96
CA LYS A 123 -20.79 17.04 3.13
C LYS A 123 -19.47 17.66 3.59
N ALA A 124 -18.71 17.03 4.49
CA ALA A 124 -17.42 17.59 4.92
C ALA A 124 -16.39 17.41 3.79
N SER A 125 -16.17 18.47 3.01
CA SER A 125 -15.18 18.49 1.93
C SER A 125 -13.77 18.65 2.49
N ALA A 126 -12.99 17.58 2.52
CA ALA A 126 -11.55 17.66 2.74
C ALA A 126 -10.84 18.00 1.42
N PRO A 127 -9.79 18.84 1.42
CA PRO A 127 -8.94 19.00 0.25
C PRO A 127 -8.27 17.66 -0.11
N ARG A 128 -8.07 17.46 -1.42
CA ARG A 128 -7.36 16.29 -1.95
C ARG A 128 -5.88 16.32 -1.58
N PRO A 129 -5.20 15.16 -1.53
CA PRO A 129 -3.76 15.09 -1.32
C PRO A 129 -2.98 15.94 -2.34
N ASP A 130 -2.02 16.75 -1.89
CA ASP A 130 -1.10 17.47 -2.77
C ASP A 130 -0.03 16.50 -3.28
N GLY A 131 0.21 16.49 -4.60
CA GLY A 131 1.26 15.69 -5.21
C GLY A 131 2.66 16.00 -4.65
N LYS A 132 2.88 17.20 -4.09
CA LYS A 132 4.14 17.55 -3.40
C LYS A 132 4.35 16.73 -2.12
N ASP A 133 3.30 16.53 -1.33
CA ASP A 133 3.39 15.70 -0.12
C ASP A 133 3.65 14.23 -0.48
N VAL A 134 3.05 13.76 -1.59
CA VAL A 134 3.32 12.43 -2.14
C VAL A 134 4.79 12.29 -2.56
N VAL A 135 5.36 13.29 -3.26
CA VAL A 135 6.78 13.30 -3.64
C VAL A 135 7.69 13.28 -2.42
N GLU A 136 7.38 14.04 -1.38
CA GLU A 136 8.18 14.08 -0.15
C GLU A 136 8.13 12.74 0.59
N TYR A 137 6.94 12.14 0.74
CA TYR A 137 6.79 10.80 1.31
C TYR A 137 7.57 9.75 0.53
N LEU A 138 7.44 9.75 -0.80
CA LEU A 138 8.14 8.79 -1.67
C LEU A 138 9.66 9.02 -1.67
N SER A 139 10.12 10.26 -1.53
CA SER A 139 11.55 10.57 -1.37
C SER A 139 12.12 9.94 -0.10
N ALA A 140 11.34 9.95 0.99
CA ALA A 140 11.71 9.29 2.23
C ALA A 140 11.58 7.75 2.12
N PHE A 141 10.54 7.24 1.45
CA PHE A 141 10.29 5.81 1.32
C PHE A 141 11.30 5.12 0.40
N TYR A 142 11.65 5.73 -0.72
CA TYR A 142 12.65 5.26 -1.69
C TYR A 142 13.94 6.08 -1.55
N ALA A 143 14.39 6.25 -0.30
CA ALA A 143 15.58 7.03 0.05
C ALA A 143 16.78 6.70 -0.85
N ASN A 144 17.67 7.68 -1.00
CA ASN A 144 18.85 7.63 -1.87
C ASN A 144 18.56 7.70 -3.39
N LEU A 145 17.29 7.88 -3.80
CA LEU A 145 16.92 8.19 -5.18
C LEU A 145 16.33 9.61 -5.29
N PRO A 146 16.58 10.33 -6.40
CA PRO A 146 15.89 11.57 -6.68
C PRO A 146 14.43 11.29 -7.05
N VAL A 147 13.48 11.83 -6.28
CA VAL A 147 12.05 11.83 -6.61
C VAL A 147 11.62 13.25 -6.98
N LYS A 148 10.99 13.42 -8.14
CA LYS A 148 10.69 14.75 -8.71
C LYS A 148 9.26 14.83 -9.23
N LEU A 149 8.64 16.00 -9.12
CA LEU A 149 7.41 16.29 -9.87
C LEU A 149 7.71 16.51 -11.35
N LEU A 150 7.05 15.74 -12.22
CA LEU A 150 7.08 15.95 -13.66
C LEU A 150 5.94 16.90 -14.07
N THR A 151 6.25 18.20 -14.14
CA THR A 151 5.24 19.25 -14.42
C THR A 151 5.11 19.61 -15.91
N LYS A 152 5.95 19.02 -16.76
CA LYS A 152 5.93 19.22 -18.21
C LYS A 152 6.05 17.87 -18.92
N PRO A 153 5.26 17.62 -19.98
CA PRO A 153 4.16 18.46 -20.47
C PRO A 153 3.04 18.60 -19.43
N LYS A 154 2.18 19.62 -19.58
CA LYS A 154 0.97 19.74 -18.76
C LYS A 154 -0.06 18.75 -19.31
N LEU A 155 -0.46 17.79 -18.49
CA LEU A 155 -1.46 16.80 -18.87
C LEU A 155 -2.87 17.36 -18.72
N GLU A 156 -3.75 17.00 -19.66
CA GLU A 156 -5.14 17.44 -19.65
C GLU A 156 -6.08 16.39 -20.24
N PHE A 157 -7.15 16.06 -19.52
CA PHE A 157 -8.28 15.30 -20.06
C PHE A 157 -9.07 16.19 -21.04
N THR A 158 -9.29 15.70 -22.26
CA THR A 158 -9.89 16.44 -23.37
C THR A 158 -10.88 15.58 -24.15
N SER A 159 -11.58 16.16 -25.12
CA SER A 159 -12.49 15.43 -26.01
C SER A 159 -11.72 14.48 -26.93
N TRP A 160 -12.18 13.24 -27.09
CA TRP A 160 -11.70 12.35 -28.14
C TRP A 160 -12.63 12.39 -29.35
N ASP A 161 -12.12 12.75 -30.52
CA ASP A 161 -12.83 12.58 -31.79
C ASP A 161 -12.23 11.41 -32.56
N ASP A 162 -13.02 10.36 -32.74
CA ASP A 162 -12.61 9.17 -33.48
C ASP A 162 -12.81 9.30 -34.99
N GLY A 163 -13.19 10.49 -35.48
CA GLY A 163 -13.37 10.79 -36.91
C GLY A 163 -14.52 10.02 -37.56
N ARG A 164 -15.27 9.22 -36.79
CA ARG A 164 -16.38 8.42 -37.27
C ARG A 164 -17.68 9.23 -37.26
N PRO A 165 -18.55 9.08 -38.27
CA PRO A 165 -19.89 9.68 -38.27
C PRO A 165 -20.66 9.24 -37.02
N ALA A 166 -21.46 10.15 -36.43
CA ALA A 166 -22.15 9.93 -35.16
C ALA A 166 -22.98 8.63 -35.10
N MET A 167 -23.54 8.18 -36.23
CA MET A 167 -24.33 6.95 -36.34
C MET A 167 -23.50 5.65 -36.22
N LYS A 168 -22.17 5.71 -36.29
CA LYS A 168 -21.26 4.55 -36.19
C LYS A 168 -20.41 4.57 -34.91
N ARG A 169 -20.66 5.49 -33.99
CA ARG A 169 -19.92 5.56 -32.72
C ARG A 169 -20.30 4.40 -31.81
N SER A 170 -19.29 3.83 -31.15
CA SER A 170 -19.44 2.77 -30.15
C SER A 170 -20.36 3.21 -29.00
N LYS A 171 -21.01 2.26 -28.31
CA LYS A 171 -21.67 2.53 -27.01
C LYS A 171 -20.66 2.93 -25.91
N VAL A 172 -19.39 2.62 -26.11
CA VAL A 172 -18.29 2.97 -25.19
C VAL A 172 -17.95 4.45 -25.35
N SER A 173 -17.90 5.18 -24.22
CA SER A 173 -17.48 6.58 -24.20
C SER A 173 -15.95 6.68 -24.18
N TYR A 174 -15.41 7.72 -24.81
CA TYR A 174 -13.96 7.95 -24.87
C TYR A 174 -13.62 9.38 -24.47
N ILE A 175 -12.54 9.51 -23.70
CA ILE A 175 -11.89 10.76 -23.32
C ILE A 175 -10.45 10.70 -23.83
N GLY A 176 -9.89 11.83 -24.26
CA GLY A 176 -8.48 11.93 -24.58
C GLY A 176 -7.69 12.35 -23.35
N LEU A 177 -6.50 11.78 -23.14
CA LEU A 177 -5.51 12.31 -22.20
C LEU A 177 -4.37 12.94 -23.02
N ALA A 178 -4.33 14.27 -23.07
CA ALA A 178 -3.27 15.00 -23.74
C ALA A 178 -1.97 14.91 -22.93
N ILE A 179 -0.90 14.45 -23.56
CA ILE A 179 0.43 14.23 -22.97
C ILE A 179 1.49 15.07 -23.69
N GLY A 180 1.16 16.32 -24.02
CA GLY A 180 2.01 17.22 -24.81
C GLY A 180 1.48 17.41 -26.23
N THR A 181 2.23 16.97 -27.23
CA THR A 181 1.83 17.07 -28.66
C THR A 181 0.92 15.93 -29.12
N GLN A 182 0.71 14.93 -28.27
CA GLN A 182 -0.09 13.74 -28.53
C GLN A 182 -1.19 13.60 -27.49
N ALA A 183 -2.18 12.75 -27.78
CA ALA A 183 -3.20 12.35 -26.83
C ALA A 183 -3.43 10.84 -26.91
N VAL A 184 -3.61 10.21 -25.76
CA VAL A 184 -3.96 8.79 -25.64
C VAL A 184 -5.47 8.67 -25.43
N ARG A 185 -6.08 7.68 -26.07
CA ARG A 185 -7.53 7.42 -25.95
C ARG A 185 -7.80 6.61 -24.69
N ILE A 186 -8.63 7.17 -23.80
CA ILE A 186 -9.04 6.56 -22.55
C ILE A 186 -10.50 6.10 -22.66
N ARG A 187 -10.76 4.82 -22.44
CA ARG A 187 -12.11 4.26 -22.28
C ARG A 187 -12.73 4.83 -21.01
N ALA A 188 -13.98 5.24 -21.12
CA ALA A 188 -14.75 5.78 -20.01
C ALA A 188 -16.11 5.09 -19.91
N ARG A 189 -16.57 4.86 -18.68
CA ARG A 189 -17.87 4.24 -18.37
C ARG A 189 -18.54 4.90 -17.17
N PRO A 190 -19.86 4.76 -16.97
CA PRO A 190 -20.49 5.03 -15.67
C PRO A 190 -19.92 4.13 -14.57
N SER A 191 -19.84 4.62 -13.33
CA SER A 191 -19.41 3.79 -12.18
C SER A 191 -20.37 2.62 -11.96
N SER A 192 -19.85 1.41 -11.79
CA SER A 192 -20.68 0.19 -11.61
C SER A 192 -21.54 0.26 -10.34
N ASP A 193 -20.97 0.79 -9.26
CA ASP A 193 -21.59 0.95 -7.95
C ASP A 193 -22.37 2.26 -7.77
N GLY A 194 -22.31 3.15 -8.77
CA GLY A 194 -22.96 4.46 -8.75
C GLY A 194 -22.38 5.46 -7.74
N ILE A 195 -21.25 5.19 -7.08
CA ILE A 195 -20.63 6.14 -6.13
C ILE A 195 -20.11 7.38 -6.87
N PHE A 196 -19.53 7.20 -8.04
CA PHE A 196 -19.10 8.29 -8.93
C PHE A 196 -19.98 8.33 -10.19
N ASP A 197 -19.98 9.47 -10.89
CA ASP A 197 -20.69 9.59 -12.17
C ASP A 197 -20.02 8.83 -13.32
N GLY A 198 -18.70 8.59 -13.24
CA GLY A 198 -17.97 7.82 -14.22
C GLY A 198 -16.57 7.41 -13.76
N GLN A 199 -16.01 6.47 -14.51
CA GLN A 199 -14.70 5.86 -14.28
C GLN A 199 -13.87 5.89 -15.56
N PHE A 200 -12.55 5.96 -15.40
CA PHE A 200 -11.60 5.79 -16.50
C PHE A 200 -10.95 4.41 -16.45
N ASN A 201 -10.69 3.84 -17.63
CA ASN A 201 -9.94 2.61 -17.70
C ASN A 201 -8.48 2.88 -17.32
N LEU A 202 -7.98 2.09 -16.38
CA LEU A 202 -6.66 2.24 -15.81
C LEU A 202 -5.57 1.87 -16.83
N GLU A 203 -5.76 0.81 -17.61
CA GLU A 203 -4.75 0.31 -18.57
C GLU A 203 -4.45 1.36 -19.63
N ASP A 204 -5.48 2.05 -20.13
CA ASP A 204 -5.31 3.12 -21.11
C ASP A 204 -4.52 4.32 -20.53
N ILE A 205 -4.60 4.56 -19.20
CA ILE A 205 -3.80 5.59 -18.52
C ILE A 205 -2.35 5.10 -18.31
N LEU A 206 -2.14 3.81 -18.06
CA LEU A 206 -0.80 3.22 -18.04
C LEU A 206 -0.11 3.35 -19.40
N ASP A 207 -0.82 3.16 -20.52
CA ASP A 207 -0.27 3.40 -21.85
C ASP A 207 0.19 4.86 -22.01
N ALA A 208 -0.58 5.83 -21.52
CA ALA A 208 -0.16 7.23 -21.50
C ALA A 208 1.06 7.48 -20.60
N ALA A 209 1.17 6.78 -19.47
CA ALA A 209 2.32 6.85 -18.58
C ALA A 209 3.59 6.29 -19.25
N ILE A 210 3.48 5.23 -20.07
CA ILE A 210 4.58 4.66 -20.84
C ILE A 210 5.13 5.69 -21.83
N GLU A 211 4.25 6.32 -22.61
CA GLU A 211 4.63 7.34 -23.59
C GLU A 211 5.25 8.59 -22.92
N LEU A 212 4.85 8.90 -21.69
CA LEU A 212 5.34 10.04 -20.93
C LEU A 212 6.70 9.79 -20.25
N LEU A 213 7.10 8.53 -20.09
CA LEU A 213 8.24 8.12 -19.26
C LEU A 213 9.56 8.77 -19.73
N PRO A 214 10.17 9.66 -18.93
CA PRO A 214 11.43 10.29 -19.31
C PRO A 214 12.57 9.29 -19.49
N SER A 215 13.53 9.60 -20.36
CA SER A 215 14.67 8.72 -20.64
C SER A 215 15.56 8.47 -19.42
N ASP A 216 15.67 9.43 -18.51
CA ASP A 216 16.44 9.35 -17.26
C ASP A 216 15.62 8.81 -16.07
N ALA A 217 14.33 8.51 -16.30
CA ALA A 217 13.46 8.01 -15.25
C ALA A 217 13.79 6.57 -14.90
N TYR A 218 14.04 6.28 -13.63
CA TYR A 218 13.93 4.92 -13.13
C TYR A 218 12.48 4.43 -13.16
N ALA A 219 11.54 5.26 -12.70
CA ALA A 219 10.11 4.95 -12.72
C ALA A 219 9.27 6.22 -12.83
N LEU A 220 8.03 6.07 -13.28
CA LEU A 220 7.04 7.15 -13.32
C LEU A 220 5.75 6.70 -12.63
N LEU A 221 5.26 7.52 -11.71
CA LEU A 221 3.97 7.36 -11.03
C LEU A 221 3.03 8.48 -11.48
N LEU A 222 1.91 8.14 -12.10
CA LEU A 222 0.88 9.10 -12.51
C LEU A 222 -0.26 9.12 -11.50
N LEU A 223 -0.51 10.29 -10.90
CA LEU A 223 -1.59 10.50 -9.94
C LEU A 223 -2.88 10.85 -10.67
N VAL A 224 -4.00 10.25 -10.26
CA VAL A 224 -5.33 10.51 -10.82
C VAL A 224 -6.34 10.78 -9.70
N ASP A 225 -7.29 11.66 -9.97
CA ASP A 225 -8.35 12.03 -9.02
C ASP A 225 -9.70 11.36 -9.29
N HIS A 226 -9.84 10.80 -10.49
CA HIS A 226 -11.03 10.11 -11.00
C HIS A 226 -10.99 8.64 -10.58
N ASP A 227 -12.16 8.05 -10.43
CA ASP A 227 -12.29 6.63 -10.15
C ASP A 227 -11.85 5.78 -11.35
N LEU A 228 -11.28 4.60 -11.09
CA LEU A 228 -10.64 3.78 -12.11
C LEU A 228 -11.23 2.36 -12.15
N TYR A 229 -11.13 1.71 -13.31
CA TYR A 229 -11.43 0.29 -13.48
C TYR A 229 -10.42 -0.38 -14.43
N GLU A 230 -10.22 -1.70 -14.30
CA GLU A 230 -9.37 -2.49 -15.20
C GLU A 230 -10.22 -3.28 -16.20
N GLU A 231 -11.06 -4.19 -15.69
CA GLU A 231 -11.92 -5.06 -16.50
C GLU A 231 -13.40 -4.70 -16.36
N GLU A 232 -14.24 -5.27 -17.24
CA GLU A 232 -15.69 -4.98 -17.24
C GLU A 232 -16.36 -5.40 -15.93
N ASP A 233 -15.93 -6.51 -15.33
CA ASP A 233 -16.50 -7.09 -14.12
C ASP A 233 -15.94 -6.51 -12.82
N ASN A 234 -14.85 -5.72 -12.88
CA ASN A 234 -14.33 -5.06 -11.68
C ASN A 234 -15.22 -3.89 -11.28
N ASP A 235 -15.46 -3.72 -9.98
CA ASP A 235 -16.14 -2.53 -9.49
C ASP A 235 -15.26 -1.28 -9.62
N PHE A 236 -14.03 -1.34 -9.13
CA PHE A 236 -13.03 -0.29 -9.25
C PHE A 236 -11.62 -0.84 -9.01
N CYS A 237 -10.60 -0.02 -9.27
CA CYS A 237 -9.22 -0.23 -8.82
C CYS A 237 -8.64 1.08 -8.26
N CYS A 238 -7.76 0.97 -7.26
CA CYS A 238 -7.13 2.13 -6.64
C CYS A 238 -5.77 2.47 -7.26
N GLY A 239 -5.15 1.51 -7.94
CA GLY A 239 -3.86 1.66 -8.56
C GLY A 239 -3.42 0.39 -9.25
N ARG A 240 -2.37 0.51 -10.07
CA ARG A 240 -1.70 -0.60 -10.74
C ARG A 240 -0.34 -0.13 -11.22
N ALA A 241 0.58 -1.07 -11.34
CA ALA A 241 1.85 -0.88 -12.01
C ALA A 241 2.10 -1.88 -13.14
N TYR A 242 2.72 -1.41 -14.20
CA TYR A 242 3.45 -2.24 -15.15
C TYR A 242 4.93 -2.14 -14.80
N GLY A 243 5.35 -2.95 -13.82
CA GLY A 243 6.67 -2.86 -13.22
C GLY A 243 7.83 -2.97 -14.22
N GLY A 244 7.72 -3.91 -15.17
CA GLY A 244 8.69 -4.05 -16.27
C GLY A 244 8.78 -2.81 -17.16
N SER A 245 7.65 -2.14 -17.39
CA SER A 245 7.55 -0.88 -18.14
C SER A 245 7.89 0.37 -17.30
N ARG A 246 8.19 0.20 -16.01
CA ARG A 246 8.59 1.28 -15.08
C ARG A 246 7.52 2.34 -14.85
N VAL A 247 6.24 1.99 -14.98
CA VAL A 247 5.13 2.93 -14.79
C VAL A 247 4.09 2.41 -13.80
N ALA A 248 3.50 3.34 -13.06
CA ALA A 248 2.41 3.11 -12.13
C ALA A 248 1.36 4.21 -12.24
N VAL A 249 0.11 3.88 -11.95
CA VAL A 249 -1.01 4.83 -11.84
C VAL A 249 -1.68 4.59 -10.49
N VAL A 250 -2.00 5.66 -9.75
CA VAL A 250 -2.78 5.56 -8.50
C VAL A 250 -3.88 6.62 -8.48
N SER A 251 -5.08 6.19 -8.12
CA SER A 251 -6.24 7.05 -7.91
C SER A 251 -6.45 7.40 -6.45
N SER A 252 -6.73 8.68 -6.19
CA SER A 252 -7.14 9.14 -4.87
C SER A 252 -8.64 8.96 -4.61
N ALA A 253 -9.46 8.66 -5.62
CA ALA A 253 -10.93 8.75 -5.54
C ALA A 253 -11.54 7.92 -4.40
N ARG A 254 -11.17 6.63 -4.33
CA ARG A 254 -11.71 5.65 -3.39
C ARG A 254 -11.18 5.79 -1.96
N TYR A 255 -10.14 6.60 -1.78
CA TYR A 255 -9.54 6.87 -0.47
C TYR A 255 -10.13 8.06 0.27
N ASN A 256 -11.07 8.79 -0.35
CA ASN A 256 -11.78 9.89 0.28
C ASN A 256 -12.47 9.42 1.59
N PRO A 257 -12.10 9.95 2.77
CA PRO A 257 -12.68 9.52 4.05
C PRO A 257 -14.19 9.70 4.17
N ALA A 258 -14.80 10.60 3.38
CA ALA A 258 -16.25 10.75 3.34
C ALA A 258 -16.97 9.48 2.83
N LEU A 259 -16.25 8.59 2.14
CA LEU A 259 -16.76 7.32 1.63
C LEU A 259 -16.61 6.15 2.61
N ASP A 260 -15.94 6.32 3.75
CA ASP A 260 -15.60 5.21 4.66
C ASP A 260 -16.83 4.41 5.08
N PHE A 261 -17.94 5.08 5.39
CA PHE A 261 -19.19 4.42 5.76
C PHE A 261 -19.82 3.69 4.57
N ALA A 262 -19.89 4.32 3.40
CA ALA A 262 -20.51 3.76 2.20
C ALA A 262 -19.74 2.55 1.65
N GLN A 263 -18.40 2.60 1.74
CA GLN A 263 -17.49 1.55 1.28
C GLN A 263 -17.10 0.56 2.38
N GLN A 264 -17.69 0.68 3.58
CA GLN A 264 -17.43 -0.21 4.73
C GLN A 264 -15.94 -0.34 5.08
N VAL A 265 -15.19 0.77 5.02
CA VAL A 265 -13.76 0.81 5.35
C VAL A 265 -13.59 0.56 6.85
N GLU A 266 -12.72 -0.37 7.22
CA GLU A 266 -12.36 -0.58 8.62
C GLU A 266 -11.47 0.56 9.14
N VAL A 267 -12.04 1.40 9.99
CA VAL A 267 -11.36 2.59 10.57
C VAL A 267 -10.97 2.41 12.03
N LYS A 268 -11.63 1.50 12.76
CA LYS A 268 -11.37 1.28 14.19
C LYS A 268 -10.19 0.34 14.40
N HIS A 269 -10.09 -0.67 13.55
CA HIS A 269 -9.01 -1.65 13.51
C HIS A 269 -8.21 -1.56 12.21
N ALA A 270 -8.03 -0.34 11.70
CA ALA A 270 -7.00 -0.07 10.69
C ALA A 270 -5.61 -0.40 11.27
N TRP A 271 -4.59 -0.51 10.42
CA TRP A 271 -3.23 -0.69 10.92
C TRP A 271 -2.87 0.44 11.90
N PRO A 272 -2.23 0.14 13.05
CA PRO A 272 -1.76 -1.16 13.54
C PRO A 272 -2.77 -1.94 14.40
N ALA A 273 -3.91 -1.33 14.75
CA ALA A 273 -4.97 -1.93 15.55
C ALA A 273 -5.65 -3.14 14.85
N SER A 274 -5.41 -3.32 13.55
CA SER A 274 -5.76 -4.53 12.78
C SER A 274 -5.25 -5.83 13.42
N HIS A 275 -4.16 -5.75 14.19
CA HIS A 275 -3.62 -6.87 14.94
C HIS A 275 -4.33 -7.12 16.28
N CYS A 276 -5.37 -6.37 16.65
CA CYS A 276 -6.11 -6.64 17.89
C CYS A 276 -6.71 -8.05 17.87
N ARG A 277 -6.39 -8.86 18.89
CA ARG A 277 -6.87 -10.24 19.03
C ARG A 277 -8.39 -10.34 19.00
N LYS A 278 -9.08 -9.46 19.75
CA LYS A 278 -10.55 -9.44 19.85
C LYS A 278 -11.19 -9.19 18.48
N TYR A 279 -10.60 -8.29 17.69
CA TYR A 279 -11.05 -7.98 16.34
C TYR A 279 -10.82 -9.16 15.39
N VAL A 280 -9.60 -9.69 15.35
CA VAL A 280 -9.25 -10.85 14.52
C VAL A 280 -10.19 -12.03 14.80
N ASP A 281 -10.38 -12.38 16.08
CA ASP A 281 -11.27 -13.47 16.48
C ASP A 281 -12.73 -13.22 16.07
N ALA A 282 -13.19 -11.97 16.12
CA ALA A 282 -14.54 -11.59 15.69
C ALA A 282 -14.73 -11.73 14.17
N CYS A 283 -13.76 -11.29 13.38
CA CYS A 283 -13.78 -11.46 11.92
C CYS A 283 -13.88 -12.95 11.53
N VAL A 284 -13.07 -13.82 12.16
CA VAL A 284 -13.12 -15.26 11.88
C VAL A 284 -14.47 -15.87 12.30
N LYS A 285 -14.99 -15.51 13.47
CA LYS A 285 -16.31 -16.00 13.94
C LYS A 285 -17.45 -15.57 13.04
N ASN A 286 -17.44 -14.33 12.55
CA ASN A 286 -18.51 -13.83 11.68
C ASN A 286 -18.57 -14.60 10.35
N ALA A 287 -17.42 -14.98 9.79
CA ALA A 287 -17.38 -15.85 8.62
C ALA A 287 -17.87 -17.28 8.89
N ASP A 288 -17.68 -17.81 10.11
CA ASP A 288 -18.27 -19.10 10.50
C ASP A 288 -19.79 -19.06 10.55
N HIS A 289 -20.38 -17.94 11.00
CA HIS A 289 -21.83 -17.77 11.04
C HIS A 289 -22.46 -17.60 9.65
N ALA A 290 -21.74 -16.99 8.70
CA ALA A 290 -22.21 -16.83 7.32
C ALA A 290 -22.17 -18.14 6.50
N ALA A 291 -21.30 -19.10 6.86
CA ALA A 291 -21.03 -20.30 6.07
C ALA A 291 -21.97 -21.51 6.33
N GLY A 292 -22.97 -21.40 7.22
CA GLY A 292 -23.81 -22.54 7.63
C GLY A 292 -23.03 -23.64 8.38
N PRO A 293 -23.70 -24.66 8.96
CA PRO A 293 -23.06 -25.56 9.90
C PRO A 293 -22.15 -26.59 9.20
N SER A 294 -20.85 -26.29 9.12
CA SER A 294 -19.82 -27.28 8.80
C SER A 294 -19.33 -27.99 10.06
N ARG A 295 -19.62 -29.29 10.16
CA ARG A 295 -19.04 -30.19 11.17
C ARG A 295 -17.56 -30.42 10.87
N LYS A 296 -16.65 -29.92 11.72
CA LYS A 296 -15.39 -30.61 12.09
C LYS A 296 -14.75 -29.99 13.34
N LYS A 297 -14.18 -30.86 14.18
CA LYS A 297 -13.69 -30.56 15.54
C LYS A 297 -12.48 -29.61 15.51
N SER A 298 -12.62 -28.48 16.20
CA SER A 298 -11.52 -27.60 16.59
C SER A 298 -10.52 -28.37 17.46
N LYS A 299 -9.24 -28.37 17.07
CA LYS A 299 -8.13 -28.72 17.97
C LYS A 299 -7.75 -27.45 18.72
N THR A 300 -7.80 -27.52 20.04
CA THR A 300 -7.38 -26.46 20.95
C THR A 300 -5.93 -26.05 20.65
N MET A 301 -5.73 -24.76 20.34
CA MET A 301 -4.40 -24.18 20.23
C MET A 301 -3.66 -24.28 21.56
N LYS A 302 -2.36 -24.56 21.50
CA LYS A 302 -1.48 -24.48 22.67
C LYS A 302 -1.47 -23.04 23.18
N LYS A 303 -1.61 -22.89 24.49
CA LYS A 303 -1.44 -21.64 25.21
C LYS A 303 0.05 -21.32 25.21
N ASP A 304 0.48 -20.27 24.53
CA ASP A 304 1.86 -19.82 24.61
C ASP A 304 2.18 -19.38 26.04
N LEU A 305 3.36 -19.78 26.51
CA LEU A 305 3.91 -19.33 27.78
C LEU A 305 4.22 -17.82 27.68
N PRO A 306 3.99 -17.03 28.74
CA PRO A 306 4.33 -15.62 28.72
C PRO A 306 5.84 -15.47 28.45
N ALA A 307 6.16 -14.68 27.42
CA ALA A 307 7.53 -14.27 27.14
C ALA A 307 8.12 -13.52 28.34
N PRO A 308 9.45 -13.57 28.56
CA PRO A 308 10.09 -12.87 29.66
C PRO A 308 9.77 -11.37 29.60
N LEU A 309 9.68 -10.76 30.79
CA LEU A 309 9.34 -9.35 31.01
C LEU A 309 10.29 -8.45 30.21
N ARG A 310 9.83 -7.95 29.05
CA ARG A 310 10.54 -6.88 28.33
C ARG A 310 10.19 -5.56 28.99
N THR A 311 11.21 -4.81 29.39
CA THR A 311 11.06 -3.50 30.03
C THR A 311 10.72 -2.40 29.02
N SER A 312 11.01 -2.61 27.73
CA SER A 312 10.64 -1.73 26.62
C SER A 312 9.55 -2.37 25.73
N SER A 313 8.66 -1.55 25.18
CA SER A 313 7.66 -2.01 24.23
C SER A 313 8.23 -2.24 22.84
N SER A 314 7.74 -3.28 22.18
CA SER A 314 8.02 -3.57 20.77
C SER A 314 7.52 -2.48 19.83
N ALA A 315 7.96 -2.50 18.57
CA ALA A 315 7.58 -1.49 17.59
C ALA A 315 6.07 -1.51 17.29
N LEU A 316 5.43 -2.68 17.20
CA LEU A 316 3.99 -2.78 16.98
C LEU A 316 3.19 -2.32 18.20
N GLU A 317 3.62 -2.65 19.42
CA GLU A 317 2.95 -2.17 20.64
C GLU A 317 3.03 -0.65 20.76
N SER A 318 4.21 -0.06 20.47
CA SER A 318 4.37 1.39 20.42
C SER A 318 3.45 2.03 19.37
N ALA A 319 3.33 1.41 18.20
CA ALA A 319 2.43 1.86 17.14
C ALA A 319 0.95 1.81 17.59
N VAL A 320 0.51 0.72 18.23
CA VAL A 320 -0.87 0.56 18.73
C VAL A 320 -1.20 1.59 19.80
N ARG A 321 -0.28 1.87 20.74
CA ARG A 321 -0.48 2.91 21.74
C ARG A 321 -0.61 4.30 21.11
N ALA A 322 0.25 4.61 20.13
CA ALA A 322 0.17 5.88 19.41
C ALA A 322 -1.15 6.00 18.62
N PHE A 323 -1.56 4.95 17.90
CA PHE A 323 -2.87 4.88 17.22
C PHE A 323 -4.03 5.19 18.17
N SER A 324 -4.08 4.53 19.33
CA SER A 324 -5.15 4.73 20.32
C SER A 324 -5.09 6.10 20.99
N SER A 325 -3.93 6.75 21.05
CA SER A 325 -3.76 8.06 21.69
C SER A 325 -4.33 9.22 20.86
N VAL A 326 -4.48 9.06 19.53
CA VAL A 326 -5.04 10.10 18.66
C VAL A 326 -6.57 10.13 18.80
N PRO A 327 -7.14 11.19 19.41
CA PRO A 327 -8.58 11.29 19.60
C PRO A 327 -9.30 11.36 18.26
N SER A 328 -10.50 10.79 18.17
CA SER A 328 -11.30 10.87 16.92
C SER A 328 -11.58 12.31 16.49
N ALA A 329 -11.63 13.27 17.42
CA ALA A 329 -11.81 14.69 17.14
C ALA A 329 -10.59 15.35 16.49
N SER A 330 -9.39 14.78 16.68
CA SER A 330 -8.14 15.25 16.08
C SER A 330 -7.88 14.63 14.69
N GLN A 331 -8.62 13.59 14.32
CA GLN A 331 -8.47 12.91 13.04
C GLN A 331 -8.87 13.84 11.89
N SER A 332 -7.89 14.24 11.09
CA SER A 332 -8.07 15.07 9.90
C SER A 332 -8.37 14.20 8.69
N ASN A 333 -9.48 14.47 7.99
CA ASN A 333 -9.80 13.80 6.74
C ASN A 333 -8.73 14.04 5.66
N THR A 334 -8.11 15.22 5.63
CA THR A 334 -7.01 15.50 4.69
C THR A 334 -5.81 14.60 4.95
N ALA A 335 -5.39 14.49 6.22
CA ALA A 335 -4.23 13.69 6.60
C ALA A 335 -4.49 12.19 6.42
N LEU A 336 -5.71 11.73 6.71
CA LEU A 336 -6.16 10.36 6.45
C LEU A 336 -6.17 10.01 4.95
N TRP A 337 -6.65 10.94 4.13
CA TRP A 337 -6.66 10.74 2.68
C TRP A 337 -5.23 10.66 2.14
N LEU A 338 -4.35 11.56 2.58
CA LEU A 338 -2.94 11.55 2.21
C LEU A 338 -2.24 10.26 2.66
N SER A 339 -2.46 9.79 3.90
CA SER A 339 -1.80 8.58 4.41
C SER A 339 -2.16 7.32 3.63
N ARG A 340 -3.45 7.15 3.28
CA ARG A 340 -3.93 6.08 2.40
C ARG A 340 -3.31 6.18 1.01
N PHE A 341 -3.33 7.37 0.42
CA PHE A 341 -2.81 7.59 -0.93
C PHE A 341 -1.29 7.35 -1.01
N CYS A 342 -0.53 7.80 -0.02
CA CYS A 342 0.91 7.55 0.09
C CYS A 342 1.24 6.07 0.24
N ARG A 343 0.45 5.29 1.01
CA ARG A 343 0.64 3.85 1.12
C ARG A 343 0.50 3.18 -0.25
N THR A 344 -0.59 3.43 -0.97
CA THR A 344 -0.83 2.84 -2.29
C THR A 344 0.17 3.32 -3.33
N ALA A 345 0.53 4.62 -3.32
CA ALA A 345 1.60 5.16 -4.16
C ALA A 345 2.94 4.45 -3.92
N SER A 346 3.29 4.17 -2.67
CA SER A 346 4.49 3.41 -2.34
C SER A 346 4.39 1.95 -2.78
N HIS A 347 3.22 1.31 -2.66
CA HIS A 347 2.98 -0.05 -3.11
C HIS A 347 3.17 -0.19 -4.63
N GLU A 348 2.46 0.61 -5.43
CA GLU A 348 2.53 0.52 -6.89
C GLU A 348 3.93 0.85 -7.42
N LEU A 349 4.61 1.83 -6.82
CA LEU A 349 6.00 2.06 -7.17
C LEU A 349 6.89 0.86 -6.82
N GLY A 350 6.58 0.10 -5.77
CA GLY A 350 7.33 -1.09 -5.37
C GLY A 350 7.37 -2.15 -6.47
N HIS A 351 6.27 -2.29 -7.22
CA HIS A 351 6.23 -3.11 -8.42
C HIS A 351 7.17 -2.61 -9.53
N CYS A 352 7.37 -1.30 -9.68
CA CYS A 352 8.40 -0.74 -10.58
C CYS A 352 9.83 -1.06 -10.12
N PHE A 353 10.03 -1.37 -8.82
CA PHE A 353 11.27 -1.95 -8.30
C PHE A 353 11.36 -3.47 -8.47
N GLY A 354 10.41 -4.08 -9.18
CA GLY A 354 10.34 -5.52 -9.40
C GLY A 354 9.89 -6.31 -8.18
N MET A 355 9.30 -5.67 -7.16
CA MET A 355 8.76 -6.38 -6.00
C MET A 355 7.39 -6.96 -6.33
N ASP A 356 7.18 -8.26 -6.10
CA ASP A 356 5.85 -8.88 -6.15
C ASP A 356 5.08 -8.65 -4.84
N HIS A 357 3.81 -9.10 -4.79
CA HIS A 357 3.10 -9.13 -3.52
C HIS A 357 3.84 -9.96 -2.47
N CYS A 358 3.91 -9.44 -1.25
CA CYS A 358 4.60 -10.08 -0.15
C CYS A 358 3.68 -11.04 0.61
N VAL A 359 4.22 -12.20 0.98
CA VAL A 359 3.51 -13.22 1.77
C VAL A 359 4.25 -13.63 3.04
N TYR A 360 5.39 -13.00 3.35
CA TYR A 360 6.27 -13.40 4.44
C TYR A 360 5.86 -12.85 5.80
N TYR A 361 5.40 -11.59 5.82
CA TYR A 361 5.11 -10.78 6.99
C TYR A 361 3.97 -9.81 6.66
N ALA A 362 3.43 -9.14 7.68
CA ALA A 362 2.68 -7.91 7.45
C ALA A 362 3.57 -6.92 6.66
N CYS A 363 3.12 -6.41 5.52
CA CYS A 363 3.98 -5.59 4.65
C CYS A 363 3.17 -4.65 3.74
N SER A 364 3.72 -3.46 3.48
CA SER A 364 3.18 -2.53 2.48
C SER A 364 3.11 -3.13 1.07
N MET A 365 3.87 -4.20 0.78
CA MET A 365 3.80 -4.93 -0.49
C MET A 365 2.81 -6.10 -0.45
N GLN A 366 2.01 -6.30 0.59
CA GLN A 366 0.96 -7.33 0.52
C GLN A 366 -0.11 -6.96 -0.49
N GLY A 367 -0.64 -7.97 -1.19
CA GLY A 367 -1.85 -7.83 -1.99
C GLY A 367 -3.05 -7.42 -1.13
N SER A 368 -4.06 -6.82 -1.78
CA SER A 368 -5.28 -6.39 -1.13
C SER A 368 -6.49 -6.66 -2.00
N ALA A 369 -7.44 -7.39 -1.45
CA ALA A 369 -8.72 -7.73 -2.05
C ALA A 369 -9.75 -6.59 -1.99
N GLY A 370 -9.49 -5.54 -1.19
CA GLY A 370 -10.41 -4.41 -1.05
C GLY A 370 -9.97 -3.39 -0.01
N LEU A 371 -10.74 -2.30 0.12
CA LEU A 371 -10.37 -1.16 0.96
C LEU A 371 -10.25 -1.49 2.45
N SER A 372 -11.02 -2.48 2.93
CA SER A 372 -10.94 -2.93 4.32
C SER A 372 -9.67 -3.73 4.62
N GLU A 373 -9.20 -4.55 3.67
CA GLU A 373 -7.89 -5.19 3.78
C GLU A 373 -6.77 -4.16 3.65
N ASP A 374 -6.85 -3.27 2.65
CA ASP A 374 -5.87 -2.21 2.44
C ASP A 374 -5.68 -1.35 3.72
N ALA A 375 -6.77 -0.95 4.38
CA ALA A 375 -6.72 -0.21 5.65
C ALA A 375 -5.94 -0.93 6.76
N ARG A 376 -5.85 -2.26 6.73
CA ARG A 376 -5.11 -3.08 7.70
C ARG A 376 -3.64 -3.28 7.35
N GLN A 377 -3.21 -2.89 6.14
CA GLN A 377 -1.83 -3.05 5.70
C GLN A 377 -0.89 -2.01 6.34
N PRO A 378 0.31 -2.41 6.78
CA PRO A 378 1.28 -1.48 7.35
C PRO A 378 1.90 -0.58 6.28
N PRO A 379 2.33 0.65 6.65
CA PRO A 379 3.06 1.55 5.75
C PRO A 379 4.57 1.24 5.67
N TYR A 380 5.03 0.10 6.20
CA TYR A 380 6.44 -0.31 6.19
C TYR A 380 6.71 -1.50 5.26
N LEU A 381 7.95 -1.60 4.78
CA LEU A 381 8.46 -2.82 4.15
C LEU A 381 8.93 -3.80 5.21
N CYS A 382 8.55 -5.08 5.05
CA CYS A 382 9.04 -6.14 5.93
C CYS A 382 10.52 -6.43 5.66
N PRO A 383 11.20 -7.25 6.48
CA PRO A 383 12.64 -7.52 6.32
C PRO A 383 13.04 -8.08 4.95
N VAL A 384 12.13 -8.76 4.23
CA VAL A 384 12.41 -9.29 2.89
C VAL A 384 12.37 -8.18 1.84
N ASP A 385 11.29 -7.40 1.78
CA ASP A 385 11.14 -6.34 0.77
C ASP A 385 11.97 -5.10 1.10
N LEU A 386 12.23 -4.85 2.37
CA LEU A 386 13.18 -3.85 2.80
C LEU A 386 14.58 -4.18 2.30
N ALA A 387 15.00 -5.45 2.35
CA ALA A 387 16.30 -5.85 1.82
C ALA A 387 16.38 -5.67 0.29
N LYS A 388 15.29 -5.94 -0.45
CA LYS A 388 15.19 -5.63 -1.90
C LYS A 388 15.33 -4.13 -2.15
N MET A 389 14.60 -3.31 -1.38
CA MET A 389 14.62 -1.86 -1.54
C MET A 389 16.00 -1.28 -1.22
N LEU A 390 16.62 -1.66 -0.09
CA LEU A 390 17.97 -1.19 0.29
C LEU A 390 19.01 -1.64 -0.72
N HIS A 391 18.89 -2.86 -1.27
CA HIS A 391 19.78 -3.33 -2.33
C HIS A 391 19.58 -2.53 -3.63
N ALA A 392 18.33 -2.22 -3.99
CA ALA A 392 18.03 -1.44 -5.20
C ALA A 392 18.59 -0.02 -5.11
N THR A 393 18.31 0.67 -4.00
CA THR A 393 18.61 2.11 -3.88
C THR A 393 19.99 2.38 -3.28
N GLY A 394 20.63 1.41 -2.63
CA GLY A 394 21.84 1.63 -1.84
C GLY A 394 21.62 2.50 -0.60
N ALA A 395 20.36 2.71 -0.17
CA ALA A 395 20.05 3.56 0.97
C ALA A 395 20.59 2.99 2.29
N ASN A 396 20.96 3.88 3.20
CA ASN A 396 21.18 3.50 4.59
C ASN A 396 19.83 3.30 5.32
N LEU A 397 19.72 2.20 6.06
CA LEU A 397 18.51 1.84 6.80
C LEU A 397 18.06 2.92 7.80
N ILE A 398 18.98 3.41 8.63
CA ILE A 398 18.67 4.36 9.70
C ILE A 398 18.28 5.72 9.11
N GLU A 399 19.03 6.21 8.11
CA GLU A 399 18.74 7.49 7.47
C GLU A 399 17.40 7.47 6.73
N ARG A 400 17.04 6.34 6.09
CA ARG A 400 15.70 6.14 5.53
C ARG A 400 14.62 6.25 6.59
N TYR A 401 14.77 5.57 7.73
CA TYR A 401 13.77 5.62 8.80
C TYR A 401 13.65 7.02 9.41
N LYS A 402 14.75 7.75 9.57
CA LYS A 402 14.72 9.15 10.02
C LYS A 402 13.98 10.05 9.02
N ALA A 403 14.22 9.89 7.71
CA ALA A 403 13.52 10.66 6.69
C ALA A 403 12.01 10.38 6.70
N LEU A 404 11.60 9.12 6.85
CA LEU A 404 10.18 8.76 6.98
C LEU A 404 9.57 9.33 8.26
N LEU A 405 10.30 9.25 9.38
CA LEU A 405 9.84 9.80 10.66
C LEU A 405 9.60 11.30 10.56
N GLN A 406 10.55 12.04 9.97
CA GLN A 406 10.43 13.47 9.75
C GLN A 406 9.17 13.84 8.95
N PHE A 407 8.84 13.06 7.92
CA PHE A 407 7.59 13.27 7.18
C PHE A 407 6.36 13.00 8.05
N CYS A 408 6.31 11.85 8.75
CA CYS A 408 5.16 11.45 9.56
C CYS A 408 4.89 12.39 10.73
N GLU A 409 5.93 12.98 11.34
CA GLU A 409 5.82 13.93 12.46
C GLU A 409 5.02 15.19 12.11
N ARG A 410 4.92 15.55 10.82
CA ARG A 410 4.09 16.67 10.36
C ARG A 410 2.59 16.41 10.56
N PHE A 411 2.18 15.13 10.60
CA PHE A 411 0.80 14.71 10.60
C PHE A 411 0.42 13.82 11.79
N GLU A 412 1.36 13.41 12.63
CA GLU A 412 1.11 12.45 13.72
C GLU A 412 0.08 12.93 14.76
N GLY A 413 -0.08 14.24 14.95
CA GLY A 413 -1.15 14.79 15.80
C GLY A 413 -2.54 14.78 15.16
N GLN A 414 -2.62 14.51 13.86
CA GLN A 414 -3.82 14.65 13.02
C GLN A 414 -4.28 13.34 12.36
N ASP A 415 -3.41 12.34 12.27
CA ASP A 415 -3.72 11.08 11.62
C ASP A 415 -3.17 9.90 12.40
N ARG A 416 -4.05 8.93 12.68
CA ARG A 416 -3.73 7.70 13.39
C ARG A 416 -2.67 6.84 12.73
N LEU A 417 -2.64 6.74 11.40
CA LEU A 417 -1.66 5.92 10.68
C LEU A 417 -0.27 6.57 10.77
N PHE A 418 -0.16 7.87 10.54
CA PHE A 418 1.11 8.57 10.72
C PHE A 418 1.58 8.58 12.18
N ALA A 419 0.69 8.72 13.15
CA ALA A 419 1.05 8.59 14.57
C ALA A 419 1.63 7.21 14.91
N ALA A 420 0.93 6.16 14.48
CA ALA A 420 1.38 4.80 14.65
C ALA A 420 2.72 4.54 13.95
N PHE A 421 2.89 5.06 12.73
CA PHE A 421 4.10 4.85 11.96
C PHE A 421 5.30 5.60 12.54
N SER A 422 5.12 6.85 13.00
CA SER A 422 6.15 7.58 13.73
C SER A 422 6.62 6.81 14.97
N ALA A 423 5.69 6.29 15.78
CA ALA A 423 6.03 5.50 16.96
C ALA A 423 6.76 4.18 16.61
N TRP A 424 6.34 3.50 15.54
CA TRP A 424 7.03 2.33 15.02
C TRP A 424 8.45 2.67 14.56
N LEU A 425 8.62 3.75 13.81
CA LEU A 425 9.92 4.21 13.28
C LEU A 425 10.90 4.60 14.38
N ARG A 426 10.45 5.33 15.41
CA ARG A 426 11.29 5.68 16.58
C ARG A 426 11.89 4.43 17.22
N ARG A 427 11.05 3.42 17.46
CA ARG A 427 11.52 2.14 18.02
C ARG A 427 12.50 1.41 17.09
N ARG A 428 12.25 1.43 15.78
CA ARG A 428 13.16 0.82 14.80
C ARG A 428 14.50 1.52 14.70
N ILE A 429 14.54 2.84 14.83
CA ILE A 429 15.78 3.62 14.84
C ILE A 429 16.60 3.27 16.08
N GLU A 430 15.97 3.18 17.26
CA GLU A 430 16.62 2.71 18.49
C GLU A 430 17.22 1.31 18.31
N ASP A 431 16.40 0.32 17.94
CA ASP A 431 16.82 -1.07 17.78
C ASP A 431 17.97 -1.22 16.76
N ALA A 432 17.93 -0.46 15.64
CA ALA A 432 18.96 -0.52 14.61
C ALA A 432 20.27 0.16 15.05
N SER A 433 20.18 1.21 15.85
CA SER A 433 21.35 1.93 16.37
C SER A 433 22.07 1.09 17.44
N GLU A 434 21.32 0.44 18.32
CA GLU A 434 21.84 -0.53 19.29
C GLU A 434 22.58 -1.66 18.57
N TYR A 435 21.95 -2.27 17.56
CA TYR A 435 22.58 -3.33 16.76
C TYR A 435 23.88 -2.89 16.08
N SER A 436 23.89 -1.69 15.47
CA SER A 436 25.08 -1.15 14.81
C SER A 436 26.23 -0.91 15.80
N SER A 437 25.92 -0.58 17.06
CA SER A 437 26.92 -0.37 18.11
C SER A 437 27.49 -1.69 18.64
N GLU A 438 26.68 -2.75 18.66
CA GLU A 438 27.09 -4.09 19.13
C GLU A 438 27.84 -4.90 18.07
N LYS A 439 27.53 -4.69 16.77
CA LYS A 439 28.13 -5.42 15.63
C LYS A 439 28.57 -4.49 14.49
N PRO A 440 29.59 -3.64 14.71
CA PRO A 440 30.03 -2.66 13.70
C PRO A 440 30.55 -3.26 12.39
N ASN A 441 30.90 -4.56 12.36
CA ASN A 441 31.46 -5.24 11.18
C ASN A 441 30.42 -5.94 10.28
N ASP A 442 29.14 -6.01 10.67
CA ASP A 442 28.09 -6.75 9.93
C ASP A 442 27.32 -5.87 8.91
N LEU A 443 27.59 -4.57 8.84
CA LEU A 443 26.94 -3.62 7.91
C LEU A 443 27.61 -3.54 6.52
N ALA A 444 28.61 -4.39 6.24
CA ALA A 444 29.41 -4.37 5.03
C ALA A 444 29.10 -5.51 4.03
N ALA A 445 27.93 -6.15 4.09
CA ALA A 445 27.57 -7.28 3.22
C ALA A 445 26.22 -7.12 2.50
#